data_AF-A0A949EU72-F1
#
_entry.id   AF-A0A949EU72-F1
#
_cell.length_a   1.000
_cell.length_b   1.000
_cell.length_c   1.000
_cell.angle_alpha   90.00
_cell.angle_beta   90.00
_cell.angle_gamma   90.00
#
_symmetry.space_group_name_H-M   'P 1'
#
loop_
_entity.id
_entity.type
_entity.pdbx_description
1 polymer ?
#
loop_
_entity_poly.entity_id
_entity_poly.type
_entity_poly.pdbx_seq_one_letter_code
_entity_poly.pdbx_strand_id
1 'polypeptide(L)'
;SAKKIAYDQLIPSEFDAFLWRVLSAEERLYIKGLELEKNNVYQLSAYMELALGFGVNEYKEFMENSKANCARFKTASEWAGRNISGDGFAGTVLRNVFMALYLASKDDDNVAAGKNWLKNEVPTYDGNGRKLIMEFLEYISTFEHISNMSHWEKEASVAMILKELVSNDGV
;
A
#
# COMPACT_ATOMS: atom_id res chain seq x y z
N SER A 1 18.77 -7.91 18.44
CA SER A 1 17.70 -7.80 19.45
C SER A 1 16.60 -8.78 19.08
N ALA A 2 16.06 -9.54 20.05
CA ALA A 2 15.04 -10.57 19.82
C ALA A 2 13.79 -10.08 19.09
N LYS A 3 13.52 -8.76 19.13
CA LYS A 3 12.45 -8.12 18.36
C LYS A 3 12.60 -8.30 16.84
N LYS A 4 13.82 -8.29 16.28
CA LYS A 4 14.04 -8.40 14.82
C LYS A 4 13.68 -9.78 14.24
N ILE A 5 13.64 -10.83 15.08
CA ILE A 5 13.42 -12.23 14.67
C ILE A 5 11.92 -12.58 14.58
N ALA A 6 11.03 -11.78 15.17
CA ALA A 6 9.58 -12.01 15.13
C ALA A 6 8.91 -11.49 13.84
N TYR A 7 9.46 -10.48 13.17
CA TYR A 7 8.81 -9.82 12.03
C TYR A 7 9.00 -10.55 10.69
N ASP A 8 9.98 -11.45 10.57
CA ASP A 8 10.11 -12.36 9.42
C ASP A 8 8.97 -13.40 9.36
N GLN A 9 8.22 -13.58 10.45
CA GLN A 9 7.04 -14.45 10.52
C GLN A 9 5.71 -13.72 10.26
N LEU A 10 5.74 -12.40 9.99
CA LEU A 10 4.54 -11.59 9.80
C LEU A 10 4.12 -11.43 8.34
N ILE A 11 4.64 -12.26 7.44
CA ILE A 11 4.27 -12.26 6.01
C ILE A 11 2.75 -12.45 5.93
N PRO A 12 2.00 -11.49 5.35
CA PRO A 12 0.57 -11.69 5.10
C PRO A 12 0.38 -12.88 4.16
N SER A 13 -0.68 -13.66 4.35
CA SER A 13 -0.96 -14.84 3.51
C SER A 13 -1.13 -14.52 2.04
N GLU A 14 -1.52 -13.29 1.74
CA GLU A 14 -1.77 -12.73 0.41
C GLU A 14 -0.50 -12.18 -0.25
N PHE A 15 0.66 -12.25 0.40
CA PHE A 15 1.93 -11.76 -0.13
C PHE A 15 2.93 -12.88 -0.42
N ASP A 16 3.59 -12.79 -1.58
CA ASP A 16 4.76 -13.59 -1.92
C ASP A 16 5.90 -13.31 -0.93
N ALA A 17 6.45 -14.38 -0.37
CA ALA A 17 7.46 -14.31 0.67
C ALA A 17 8.77 -13.67 0.19
N PHE A 18 9.11 -13.78 -1.10
CA PHE A 18 10.31 -13.15 -1.66
C PHE A 18 10.09 -11.65 -1.86
N LEU A 19 8.94 -11.24 -2.41
CA LEU A 19 8.57 -9.84 -2.57
C LEU A 19 8.43 -9.13 -1.22
N TRP A 20 7.83 -9.78 -0.22
CA TRP A 20 7.72 -9.25 1.14
C TRP A 20 9.09 -8.86 1.73
N ARG A 21 10.11 -9.70 1.50
CA ARG A 21 11.46 -9.49 2.05
C ARG A 21 12.19 -8.30 1.44
N VAL A 22 11.81 -7.86 0.24
CA VAL A 22 12.43 -6.70 -0.41
C VAL A 22 11.71 -5.39 -0.10
N LEU A 23 10.53 -5.44 0.51
CA LEU A 23 9.79 -4.23 0.93
C LEU A 23 10.58 -3.42 1.97
N SER A 24 10.43 -2.10 1.91
CA SER A 24 10.95 -1.18 2.92
C SER A 24 10.23 -1.36 4.27
N ALA A 25 10.77 -0.76 5.34
CA ALA A 25 10.13 -0.80 6.65
C ALA A 25 8.76 -0.09 6.64
N GLU A 26 8.67 1.02 5.91
CA GLU A 26 7.46 1.83 5.70
C GLU A 26 6.40 1.06 4.92
N GLU A 27 6.79 0.35 3.85
CA GLU A 27 5.87 -0.48 3.08
C GLU A 27 5.31 -1.62 3.93
N ARG A 28 6.16 -2.33 4.69
CA ARG A 28 5.70 -3.42 5.58
C ARG A 28 4.79 -2.90 6.69
N LEU A 29 5.14 -1.77 7.31
CA LEU A 29 4.29 -1.11 8.30
C LEU A 29 2.91 -0.84 7.69
N TYR A 30 2.86 -0.24 6.52
CA TYR A 30 1.61 0.14 5.89
C TYR A 30 0.74 -1.09 5.59
N ILE A 31 1.32 -2.13 4.98
CA ILE A 31 0.60 -3.37 4.66
C ILE A 31 0.04 -4.03 5.93
N LYS A 32 0.82 -4.12 7.02
CA LYS A 32 0.33 -4.67 8.29
C LYS A 32 -0.71 -3.78 8.96
N GLY A 33 -0.62 -2.45 8.81
CA GLY A 33 -1.67 -1.54 9.28
C GLY A 33 -2.99 -1.78 8.56
N LEU A 34 -2.97 -2.00 7.24
CA LEU A 34 -4.18 -2.41 6.51
C LEU A 34 -4.70 -3.78 6.95
N GLU A 35 -3.81 -4.72 7.30
CA GLU A 35 -4.23 -6.02 7.84
C GLU A 35 -4.91 -5.88 9.21
N LEU A 36 -4.44 -4.99 10.09
CA LEU A 36 -5.15 -4.65 11.32
C LEU A 36 -6.55 -4.15 11.00
N GLU A 37 -6.66 -3.23 10.05
CA GLU A 37 -7.94 -2.66 9.63
C GLU A 37 -8.88 -3.73 9.08
N LYS A 38 -8.43 -4.59 8.16
CA LYS A 38 -9.19 -5.75 7.64
C LYS A 38 -9.74 -6.63 8.78
N ASN A 39 -8.98 -6.78 9.85
CA ASN A 39 -9.35 -7.58 11.02
C ASN A 39 -10.13 -6.80 12.09
N ASN A 40 -10.65 -5.61 11.76
CA ASN A 40 -11.46 -4.77 12.64
C ASN A 40 -10.68 -4.29 13.90
N VAL A 41 -9.36 -4.12 13.76
CA VAL A 41 -8.45 -3.66 14.83
C VAL A 41 -8.14 -2.19 14.62
N TYR A 42 -8.73 -1.34 15.47
CA TYR A 42 -8.66 0.13 15.37
C TYR A 42 -8.01 0.80 16.60
N GLN A 43 -7.34 0.04 17.47
CA GLN A 43 -6.61 0.61 18.61
C GLN A 43 -5.33 1.30 18.13
N LEU A 44 -5.16 2.59 18.44
CA LEU A 44 -3.94 3.35 18.11
C LEU A 44 -2.67 2.65 18.62
N SER A 45 -2.72 2.00 19.78
CA SER A 45 -1.58 1.27 20.35
C SER A 45 -1.11 0.13 19.45
N ALA A 46 -2.00 -0.56 18.74
CA ALA A 46 -1.62 -1.64 17.83
C ALA A 46 -0.81 -1.10 16.64
N TYR A 47 -1.22 0.02 16.05
CA TYR A 47 -0.47 0.69 14.98
C TYR A 47 0.88 1.22 15.48
N MET A 48 0.93 1.75 16.70
CA MET A 48 2.18 2.18 17.34
C MET A 48 3.15 1.02 17.56
N GLU A 49 2.65 -0.12 18.05
CA GLU A 49 3.46 -1.32 18.26
C GLU A 49 4.01 -1.86 16.94
N LEU A 50 3.21 -1.86 15.86
CA LEU A 50 3.69 -2.19 14.52
C LEU A 50 4.80 -1.24 14.07
N ALA A 51 4.60 0.07 14.21
CA ALA A 51 5.60 1.07 13.81
C ALA A 51 6.93 0.89 14.56
N LEU A 52 6.86 0.69 15.88
CA LEU A 52 8.03 0.37 16.71
C LEU A 52 8.68 -0.96 16.28
N GLY A 53 7.88 -1.92 15.86
CA GLY A 53 8.33 -3.22 15.36
C GLY A 53 9.14 -3.14 14.08
N PHE A 54 8.69 -2.35 13.12
CA PHE A 54 9.38 -2.10 11.86
C PHE A 54 10.46 -1.02 11.96
N GLY A 55 10.51 -0.26 13.07
CA GLY A 55 11.48 0.82 13.28
C GLY A 55 11.15 2.11 12.52
N VAL A 56 9.88 2.35 12.23
CA VAL A 56 9.40 3.55 11.51
C VAL A 56 8.97 4.60 12.53
N ASN A 57 9.74 5.69 12.64
CA ASN A 57 9.48 6.73 13.63
C ASN A 57 8.38 7.71 13.19
N GLU A 58 8.30 7.99 11.89
CA GLU A 58 7.37 8.94 11.27
C GLU A 58 5.99 8.33 10.98
N TYR A 59 5.61 7.24 11.66
CA TYR A 59 4.35 6.51 11.40
C TYR A 59 3.08 7.37 11.48
N LYS A 60 3.13 8.49 12.22
CA LYS A 60 2.01 9.44 12.33
C LYS A 60 1.64 10.06 10.98
N GLU A 61 2.59 10.15 10.04
CA GLU A 61 2.33 10.66 8.69
C GLU A 61 1.39 9.75 7.90
N PHE A 62 1.33 8.47 8.23
CA PHE A 62 0.45 7.50 7.57
C PHE A 62 -0.98 7.56 8.11
N MET A 63 -1.18 8.04 9.34
CA MET A 63 -2.49 8.06 10.00
C MET A 63 -3.44 9.02 9.30
N GLU A 64 -4.63 8.58 8.93
CA GLU A 64 -5.73 9.49 8.63
C GLU A 64 -6.44 9.87 9.92
N ASN A 65 -6.79 8.87 10.72
CA ASN A 65 -7.39 9.04 12.03
C ASN A 65 -6.50 8.40 13.08
N SER A 66 -6.19 9.15 14.14
CA SER A 66 -5.40 8.71 15.29
C SER A 66 -6.16 8.75 16.61
N LYS A 67 -7.49 8.91 16.55
CA LYS A 67 -8.35 8.83 17.73
C LYS A 67 -8.40 7.39 18.24
N ALA A 68 -8.57 7.23 19.56
CA ALA A 68 -8.71 5.92 20.18
C ALA A 68 -9.88 5.14 19.56
N ASN A 69 -9.63 3.87 19.22
CA ASN A 69 -10.59 2.95 18.60
C ASN A 69 -11.13 3.38 17.22
N CYS A 70 -10.48 4.34 16.57
CA CYS A 70 -10.76 4.75 15.20
C CYS A 70 -9.48 4.84 14.36
N ALA A 71 -8.38 4.24 14.83
CA ALA A 71 -7.08 4.39 14.19
C ALA A 71 -7.06 3.69 12.84
N ARG A 72 -6.71 4.42 11.77
CA ARG A 72 -6.48 3.87 10.44
C ARG A 72 -5.47 4.68 9.65
N PHE A 73 -4.90 4.07 8.62
CA PHE A 73 -4.03 4.75 7.69
C PHE A 73 -4.80 5.45 6.56
N LYS A 74 -4.13 6.41 5.93
CA LYS A 74 -4.63 7.18 4.78
C LYS A 74 -4.79 6.30 3.56
N THR A 75 -5.89 6.39 2.84
CA THR A 75 -6.05 5.77 1.52
C THR A 75 -5.15 6.41 0.46
N ALA A 76 -5.10 5.82 -0.73
CA ALA A 76 -4.40 6.40 -1.88
C ALA A 76 -4.89 7.83 -2.20
N SER A 77 -6.21 8.06 -2.15
CA SER A 77 -6.82 9.37 -2.39
C SER A 77 -6.53 10.38 -1.28
N GLU A 78 -6.36 9.93 -0.05
CA GLU A 78 -6.02 10.79 1.09
C GLU A 78 -4.52 11.18 1.09
N TRP A 79 -3.66 10.35 0.52
CA TRP A 79 -2.29 10.72 0.17
C TRP A 79 -2.22 11.71 -1.00
N ALA A 80 -3.03 11.47 -2.05
CA ALA A 80 -3.10 12.28 -3.26
C ALA A 80 -1.70 12.56 -3.87
N GLY A 81 -1.39 13.82 -4.15
CA GLY A 81 -0.12 14.29 -4.70
C GLY A 81 1.02 14.51 -3.68
N ARG A 82 0.83 14.20 -2.39
CA ARG A 82 1.76 14.61 -1.32
C ARG A 82 2.93 13.64 -1.17
N ASN A 83 4.15 14.12 -0.95
CA ASN A 83 5.32 13.28 -0.65
C ASN A 83 5.54 12.18 -1.71
N ILE A 84 5.69 12.57 -2.97
CA ILE A 84 5.88 11.66 -4.13
C ILE A 84 7.35 11.42 -4.48
N SER A 85 8.25 12.22 -3.90
CA SER A 85 9.70 12.11 -4.13
C SER A 85 10.45 12.43 -2.85
N GLY A 86 11.42 11.59 -2.50
CA GLY A 86 12.28 11.78 -1.33
C GLY A 86 12.57 10.47 -0.60
N ASP A 87 13.15 10.61 0.58
CA ASP A 87 13.49 9.48 1.45
C ASP A 87 12.26 8.91 2.17
N GLY A 88 12.42 7.73 2.78
CA GLY A 88 11.36 7.04 3.52
C GLY A 88 10.22 6.60 2.60
N PHE A 89 8.98 6.75 3.06
CA PHE A 89 7.81 6.29 2.31
C PHE A 89 7.65 6.96 0.94
N ALA A 90 8.08 8.23 0.81
CA ALA A 90 7.90 9.01 -0.41
C ALA A 90 8.54 8.37 -1.65
N GLY A 91 9.68 7.69 -1.47
CA GLY A 91 10.44 7.04 -2.54
C GLY A 91 10.07 5.56 -2.79
N THR A 92 9.02 5.04 -2.14
CA THR A 92 8.67 3.62 -2.21
C THR A 92 7.85 3.27 -3.45
N VAL A 93 7.82 1.98 -3.81
CA VAL A 93 6.96 1.49 -4.90
C VAL A 93 5.49 1.61 -4.48
N LEU A 94 5.17 1.29 -3.23
CA LEU A 94 3.80 1.44 -2.70
C LEU A 94 3.30 2.88 -2.80
N ARG A 95 4.13 3.88 -2.52
CA ARG A 95 3.74 5.29 -2.69
C ARG A 95 3.40 5.62 -4.14
N ASN A 96 4.16 5.09 -5.10
CA ASN A 96 3.86 5.24 -6.52
C ASN A 96 2.57 4.52 -6.92
N VAL A 97 2.29 3.35 -6.34
CA VAL A 97 1.00 2.66 -6.49
C VAL A 97 -0.16 3.52 -5.98
N PHE A 98 -0.01 4.22 -4.85
CA PHE A 98 -1.05 5.15 -4.38
C PHE A 98 -1.25 6.34 -5.30
N MET A 99 -0.18 6.87 -5.88
CA MET A 99 -0.35 7.94 -6.87
C MET A 99 -1.08 7.43 -8.12
N ALA A 100 -0.76 6.22 -8.58
CA ALA A 100 -1.43 5.60 -9.71
C ALA A 100 -2.92 5.34 -9.44
N LEU A 101 -3.25 4.80 -8.27
CA LEU A 101 -4.63 4.60 -7.81
C LEU A 101 -5.38 5.92 -7.71
N TYR A 102 -4.76 6.96 -7.14
CA TYR A 102 -5.36 8.29 -7.05
C TYR A 102 -5.65 8.89 -8.43
N LEU A 103 -4.71 8.80 -9.37
CA LEU A 103 -4.88 9.29 -10.74
C LEU A 103 -5.99 8.53 -11.47
N ALA A 104 -6.00 7.20 -11.37
CA ALA A 104 -7.01 6.37 -11.99
C ALA A 104 -8.40 6.48 -11.33
N SER A 105 -8.47 6.80 -10.04
CA SER A 105 -9.74 7.00 -9.32
C SER A 105 -10.34 8.39 -9.52
N LYS A 106 -9.63 9.33 -10.14
CA LYS A 106 -10.10 10.69 -10.38
C LYS A 106 -10.99 10.83 -11.62
N ASP A 107 -10.73 10.00 -12.62
CA ASP A 107 -11.36 10.07 -13.92
C ASP A 107 -11.56 8.64 -14.43
N ASP A 108 -12.80 8.16 -14.30
CA ASP A 108 -13.16 6.77 -14.61
C ASP A 108 -12.95 6.45 -16.11
N ASP A 109 -12.89 7.48 -16.97
CA ASP A 109 -12.60 7.34 -18.41
C ASP A 109 -11.08 7.31 -18.72
N ASN A 110 -10.22 7.54 -17.73
CA ASN A 110 -8.77 7.68 -17.92
C ASN A 110 -7.93 6.89 -16.90
N VAL A 111 -8.28 5.63 -16.67
CA VAL A 111 -7.48 4.69 -15.86
C VAL A 111 -6.05 4.54 -16.40
N ALA A 112 -5.84 4.75 -17.71
CA ALA A 112 -4.52 4.73 -18.35
C ALA A 112 -3.51 5.71 -17.72
N ALA A 113 -3.97 6.82 -17.12
CA ALA A 113 -3.11 7.75 -16.41
C ALA A 113 -2.34 7.08 -15.25
N GLY A 114 -3.00 6.18 -14.51
CA GLY A 114 -2.37 5.43 -13.43
C GLY A 114 -1.30 4.45 -13.94
N LYS A 115 -1.58 3.71 -15.02
CA LYS A 115 -0.58 2.83 -15.66
C LYS A 115 0.63 3.62 -16.16
N ASN A 116 0.39 4.74 -16.84
CA ASN A 116 1.45 5.58 -17.39
C ASN A 116 2.35 6.16 -16.29
N TRP A 117 1.76 6.55 -15.14
CA TRP A 117 2.52 6.95 -13.96
C TRP A 117 3.49 5.85 -13.51
N LEU A 118 2.97 4.63 -13.30
CA LEU A 118 3.78 3.50 -12.85
C LEU A 118 4.93 3.18 -13.81
N LYS A 119 4.66 3.24 -15.12
CA LYS A 119 5.66 2.99 -16.16
C LYS A 119 6.80 4.01 -16.15
N ASN A 120 6.49 5.27 -15.89
CA ASN A 120 7.47 6.35 -15.92
C ASN A 120 8.26 6.48 -14.62
N GLU A 121 7.61 6.27 -13.47
CA GLU A 121 8.16 6.64 -12.17
C GLU A 121 8.72 5.46 -11.38
N VAL A 122 8.27 4.23 -11.63
CA VAL A 122 8.76 3.06 -10.88
C VAL A 122 10.01 2.47 -11.56
N PRO A 123 11.18 2.46 -10.88
CA PRO A 123 12.38 1.84 -11.42
C PRO A 123 12.17 0.35 -11.68
N THR A 124 12.80 -0.17 -12.72
CA THR A 124 12.66 -1.58 -13.13
C THR A 124 11.20 -1.97 -13.39
N TYR A 125 10.39 -1.07 -13.94
CA TYR A 125 9.02 -1.37 -14.37
C TYR A 125 8.93 -2.60 -15.27
N ASP A 126 9.89 -2.89 -16.14
CA ASP A 126 9.89 -4.14 -16.93
C ASP A 126 10.45 -5.37 -16.19
N GLY A 127 10.74 -5.24 -14.89
CA GLY A 127 11.37 -6.28 -14.05
C GLY A 127 10.74 -6.37 -12.66
N ASN A 128 11.57 -6.27 -11.62
CA ASN A 128 11.11 -6.44 -10.23
C ASN A 128 10.10 -5.37 -9.78
N GLY A 129 10.20 -4.15 -10.31
CA GLY A 129 9.24 -3.07 -10.05
C GLY A 129 7.81 -3.45 -10.42
N ARG A 130 7.60 -4.06 -11.60
CA ARG A 130 6.26 -4.54 -12.01
C ARG A 130 5.74 -5.66 -11.14
N LYS A 131 6.60 -6.58 -10.69
CA LYS A 131 6.17 -7.63 -9.75
C LYS A 131 5.65 -7.02 -8.45
N LEU A 132 6.35 -6.05 -7.87
CA LEU A 132 5.90 -5.34 -6.67
C LEU A 132 4.61 -4.54 -6.90
N ILE A 133 4.51 -3.85 -8.04
CA ILE A 133 3.28 -3.13 -8.43
C ILE A 133 2.09 -4.10 -8.46
N MET A 134 2.22 -5.23 -9.16
CA MET A 134 1.15 -6.22 -9.28
C MET A 134 0.77 -6.81 -7.93
N GLU A 135 1.76 -7.09 -7.07
CA GLU A 135 1.55 -7.59 -5.71
C GLU A 135 0.71 -6.61 -4.86
N PHE A 136 1.07 -5.33 -4.88
CA PHE A 136 0.34 -4.31 -4.14
C PHE A 136 -1.08 -4.10 -4.66
N LEU A 137 -1.25 -4.09 -5.99
CA LEU A 137 -2.57 -3.92 -6.61
C LEU A 137 -3.47 -5.14 -6.32
N GLU A 138 -2.93 -6.35 -6.36
CA GLU A 138 -3.63 -7.57 -5.94
C GLU A 138 -4.04 -7.51 -4.48
N TYR A 139 -3.15 -7.10 -3.58
CA TYR A 139 -3.49 -6.98 -2.17
C TYR A 139 -4.62 -5.97 -1.93
N ILE A 140 -4.54 -4.79 -2.54
CA ILE A 140 -5.53 -3.72 -2.37
C ILE A 140 -6.89 -4.10 -2.96
N SER A 141 -6.92 -4.83 -4.08
CA SER A 141 -8.19 -5.26 -4.68
C SER A 141 -9.00 -6.19 -3.78
N THR A 142 -8.35 -6.88 -2.83
CA THR A 142 -9.05 -7.74 -1.85
C THR A 142 -10.00 -6.97 -0.91
N PHE A 143 -9.92 -5.64 -0.85
CA PHE A 143 -10.68 -4.83 0.10
C PHE A 143 -12.11 -4.53 -0.37
N GLU A 144 -12.39 -4.68 -1.67
CA GLU A 144 -13.66 -4.24 -2.30
C GLU A 144 -14.90 -4.81 -1.63
N HIS A 145 -14.81 -6.03 -1.07
CA HIS A 145 -15.94 -6.72 -0.46
C HIS A 145 -15.82 -6.87 1.07
N ILE A 146 -14.89 -6.16 1.70
CA ILE A 146 -14.71 -6.17 3.15
C ILE A 146 -15.52 -5.02 3.75
N SER A 147 -16.55 -5.34 4.54
CA SER A 147 -17.55 -4.36 5.02
C SER A 147 -16.97 -3.18 5.80
N ASN A 148 -15.92 -3.39 6.58
CA ASN A 148 -15.25 -2.35 7.37
C ASN A 148 -14.11 -1.63 6.61
N MET A 149 -13.91 -1.95 5.32
CA MET A 149 -12.96 -1.31 4.41
C MET A 149 -13.68 -0.48 3.33
N SER A 150 -14.93 -0.06 3.55
CA SER A 150 -15.73 0.68 2.54
C SER A 150 -15.08 1.96 2.03
N HIS A 151 -14.20 2.59 2.81
CA HIS A 151 -13.43 3.76 2.40
C HIS A 151 -12.34 3.45 1.35
N TRP A 152 -12.03 2.17 1.12
CA TRP A 152 -11.15 1.69 0.04
C TRP A 152 -11.92 1.18 -1.19
N GLU A 153 -13.25 1.07 -1.15
CA GLU A 153 -14.04 0.36 -2.18
C GLU A 153 -13.73 0.81 -3.61
N LYS A 154 -13.67 2.14 -3.84
CA LYS A 154 -13.31 2.69 -5.15
C LYS A 154 -11.89 2.31 -5.56
N GLU A 155 -10.92 2.49 -4.68
CA GLU A 155 -9.51 2.23 -4.99
C GLU A 155 -9.23 0.73 -5.14
N ALA A 156 -9.96 -0.13 -4.43
CA ALA A 156 -9.88 -1.58 -4.58
C ALA A 156 -10.36 -2.04 -5.97
N SER A 157 -11.51 -1.51 -6.43
CA SER A 157 -12.02 -1.77 -7.77
C SER A 157 -11.04 -1.30 -8.86
N VAL A 158 -10.50 -0.07 -8.71
CA VAL A 158 -9.49 0.49 -9.62
C VAL A 158 -8.17 -0.32 -9.57
N ALA A 159 -7.79 -0.86 -8.42
CA ALA A 159 -6.59 -1.67 -8.28
C ALA A 159 -6.66 -2.95 -9.14
N MET A 160 -7.83 -3.58 -9.20
CA MET A 160 -8.06 -4.74 -10.07
C MET A 160 -7.83 -4.39 -11.55
N ILE A 161 -8.40 -3.27 -12.02
CA ILE A 161 -8.24 -2.81 -13.40
C ILE A 161 -6.77 -2.44 -13.70
N LEU A 162 -6.12 -1.69 -12.82
CA LEU A 162 -4.71 -1.32 -13.01
C LEU A 162 -3.80 -2.55 -13.03
N LYS A 163 -4.08 -3.57 -12.21
CA LYS A 163 -3.32 -4.82 -12.20
C LYS A 163 -3.40 -5.50 -13.57
N GLU A 164 -4.60 -5.60 -14.14
CA GLU A 164 -4.80 -6.17 -15.49
C GLU A 164 -4.05 -5.35 -16.55
N LEU A 165 -4.18 -4.03 -16.53
CA LEU A 165 -3.49 -3.13 -17.46
C LEU A 165 -1.96 -3.25 -17.38
N VAL A 166 -1.39 -3.32 -16.18
CA VAL A 166 0.06 -3.48 -15.97
C VAL A 166 0.52 -4.88 -16.41
N SER A 167 -0.27 -5.92 -16.14
CA SER A 167 0.06 -7.29 -16.54
C SER A 167 0.13 -7.46 -18.06
N ASN A 168 -0.71 -6.72 -18.80
CA ASN A 168 -0.80 -6.76 -20.26
C ASN A 168 0.15 -5.79 -20.97
N ASP A 169 0.85 -4.89 -20.26
CA ASP A 169 1.70 -3.85 -20.85
C ASP A 169 3.05 -4.35 -21.39
N GLY A 170 3.26 -5.67 -21.42
CA GLY A 170 4.52 -6.34 -21.84
C GLY A 170 4.36 -7.37 -22.95
N VAL A 171 3.25 -7.33 -23.71
CA VAL A 171 3.07 -8.07 -24.98
C VAL A 171 3.41 -7.18 -26.16
#